data_AF-A0A2J7QE29-F1
#
_entry.id   AF-A0A2J7QE29-F1
#
_cell.length_a   1.000
_cell.length_b   1.000
_cell.length_c   1.000
_cell.angle_alpha   90.00
_cell.angle_beta   90.00
_cell.angle_gamma   90.00
#
_symmetry.space_group_name_H-M   'P 1'
#
loop_
_entity.id
_entity.type
_entity.pdbx_description
1 polymer ?
#
loop_
_entity_poly.entity_id
_entity_poly.type
_entity_poly.pdbx_seq_one_letter_code
_entity_poly.pdbx_strand_id
1 'polypeptide(L)' 'MIYYQNKTNIDHTFNEFNKAQPTINFTMEKEEHQAINFLDLVIHRNGKNLEFAIYGKPTQTDIIIPNSSCHPHEHK' A
#
# COMPACT_ATOMS: atom_id res chain seq x y z
N MET A 1 11.67 -0.40 10.47
CA MET A 1 13.06 -0.77 10.14
C MET A 1 13.64 0.37 9.32
N ILE A 2 14.75 0.98 9.76
CA ILE A 2 15.41 2.06 8.99
C ILE A 2 16.47 1.39 8.11
N TYR A 3 16.32 1.48 6.80
CA TYR A 3 17.25 0.89 5.85
C TYR A 3 18.45 1.82 5.64
N TYR A 4 19.65 1.31 5.94
CA TYR A 4 20.91 1.97 5.59
C TYR A 4 21.67 1.04 4.65
N GLN A 5 21.77 1.39 3.38
CA GLN A 5 22.39 0.56 2.33
C GLN A 5 23.79 0.03 2.70
N ASN A 6 24.57 0.81 3.45
CA ASN A 6 25.95 0.45 3.84
C ASN A 6 26.06 -0.28 5.19
N LYS A 7 24.94 -0.48 5.92
CA LYS A 7 24.92 -1.08 7.26
C LYS A 7 23.88 -2.18 7.43
N THR A 8 22.91 -2.26 6.53
CA THR A 8 21.75 -3.13 6.67
C THR A 8 21.65 -4.05 5.46
N ASN A 9 21.85 -5.35 5.68
CA ASN A 9 21.60 -6.37 4.68
C ASN A 9 20.09 -6.70 4.68
N ILE A 10 19.35 -6.10 3.75
CA ILE A 10 17.90 -6.22 3.67
C ILE A 10 17.45 -7.66 3.37
N ASP A 11 18.20 -8.38 2.52
CA ASP A 11 17.86 -9.74 2.10
C ASP A 11 18.05 -10.73 3.26
N HIS A 12 19.10 -10.53 4.07
CA HIS A 12 19.30 -11.31 5.30
C HIS A 12 18.14 -11.08 6.28
N THR A 13 17.79 -9.82 6.56
CA THR A 13 16.67 -9.52 7.47
C THR A 13 15.37 -10.12 6.96
N PHE A 14 15.06 -9.98 5.68
CA PHE A 14 13.86 -10.55 5.07
C PHE A 14 13.76 -12.08 5.25
N ASN A 15 14.88 -12.77 5.07
CA ASN A 15 14.94 -14.21 5.28
C ASN A 15 14.68 -14.57 6.75
N GLU A 16 15.27 -13.83 7.69
CA GLU A 16 15.05 -14.05 9.12
C GLU A 16 13.59 -13.79 9.53
N PHE A 17 12.92 -12.79 8.96
CA PHE A 17 11.48 -12.54 9.20
C PHE A 17 10.61 -13.72 8.76
N ASN A 18 10.83 -14.23 7.55
CA ASN A 18 10.08 -15.38 7.03
C ASN A 18 10.38 -16.68 7.80
N LYS A 19 11.62 -16.86 8.29
CA LYS A 19 11.97 -17.99 9.17
C LYS A 19 11.33 -17.88 10.55
N ALA A 20 11.30 -16.69 11.13
CA ALA A 20 10.80 -16.46 12.49
C ALA A 20 9.28 -16.69 12.60
N GLN A 21 8.53 -16.45 11.52
CA GLN A 21 7.10 -16.71 11.46
C GLN A 21 6.73 -17.45 10.17
N PRO A 22 6.88 -18.79 10.14
CA PRO A 22 6.62 -19.59 8.94
C PRO A 22 5.16 -19.59 8.49
N THR A 23 4.23 -19.17 9.35
CA THR A 23 2.80 -19.09 9.01
C THR A 23 2.43 -17.84 8.23
N ILE A 24 3.31 -16.82 8.21
CA ILE A 24 3.12 -15.57 7.49
C ILE A 24 4.23 -15.43 6.45
N ASN A 25 3.85 -15.39 5.17
CA ASN A 25 4.80 -15.11 4.10
C ASN A 25 4.93 -13.60 3.92
N PHE A 26 6.01 -13.04 4.44
CA PHE A 26 6.35 -11.64 4.21
C PHE A 26 6.86 -11.47 2.79
N THR A 27 6.43 -10.41 2.12
CA THR A 27 6.93 -9.97 0.82
C THR A 27 7.75 -8.69 0.97
N MET A 28 8.66 -8.45 0.03
CA MET A 28 9.43 -7.21 -0.04
C MET A 28 9.24 -6.60 -1.42
N GLU A 29 8.85 -5.33 -1.44
CA GLU A 29 8.78 -4.54 -2.66
C GLU A 29 10.02 -3.67 -2.78
N LYS A 30 10.57 -3.59 -4.00
CA LYS A 30 11.71 -2.74 -4.35
C LYS A 30 11.24 -1.73 -5.38
N GLU A 31 11.86 -0.55 -5.38
CA GLU A 31 11.56 0.49 -6.37
C GLU A 31 11.97 0.00 -7.76
N GLU A 32 11.04 0.05 -8.71
CA GLU A 32 11.23 -0.34 -10.10
C GLU A 32 10.68 0.78 -10.99
N HIS A 33 11.40 1.15 -12.05
CA HIS A 33 11.00 2.26 -12.94
C HIS A 33 10.69 3.59 -12.22
N GLN A 34 11.43 3.93 -11.16
CA GLN A 34 11.20 5.13 -10.33
C GLN A 34 9.81 5.14 -9.67
N ALA A 35 9.22 3.96 -9.46
CA ALA A 35 7.96 3.82 -8.76
C ALA A 35 8.02 2.64 -7.76
N ILE A 36 7.26 2.75 -6.68
CA ILE A 36 7.06 1.66 -5.73
C ILE A 36 5.60 1.66 -5.29
N ASN A 37 5.01 0.47 -5.26
CA ASN A 37 3.66 0.32 -4.74
C ASN A 37 3.71 0.28 -3.21
N PHE A 38 2.67 0.79 -2.58
CA PHE A 38 2.50 0.72 -1.14
C PHE A 38 1.02 0.76 -0.81
N LEU A 39 0.45 -0.39 -0.45
CA LEU A 39 -0.98 -0.55 -0.18
C LEU A 39 -1.82 -0.13 -1.40
N ASP A 40 -2.65 0.89 -1.23
CA ASP A 40 -3.50 1.53 -2.24
C ASP A 40 -2.82 2.73 -2.92
N LEU A 41 -1.52 2.92 -2.71
CA LEU A 41 -0.76 4.03 -3.28
C LEU A 41 0.33 3.53 -4.23
N VAL A 42 0.56 4.30 -5.29
CA VAL A 42 1.79 4.23 -6.08
C VAL A 42 2.59 5.49 -5.78
N ILE A 43 3.81 5.29 -5.30
CA ILE A 43 4.76 6.38 -5.04
C ILE A 43 5.68 6.48 -6.23
N HIS A 44 5.66 7.62 -6.91
CA HIS A 44 6.54 7.92 -8.04
C HIS A 44 7.64 8.88 -7.61
N ARG A 45 8.88 8.56 -7.98
CA ARG A 45 10.04 9.41 -7.75
C ARG A 45 10.30 10.28 -8.98
N ASN A 46 10.17 11.59 -8.80
CA ASN A 46 10.46 12.58 -9.82
C ASN A 46 11.66 13.44 -9.39
N GLY A 47 12.87 12.92 -9.63
CA GLY A 47 14.12 13.55 -9.21
C GLY A 47 14.26 13.65 -7.69
N LYS A 48 14.01 14.85 -7.14
CA LYS A 48 14.03 15.14 -5.70
C LYS A 48 12.63 15.21 -5.07
N ASN A 49 11.58 15.10 -5.87
CA ASN A 49 10.20 15.14 -5.42
C ASN A 49 9.59 13.74 -5.42
N LEU A 50 8.57 13.55 -4.57
CA LEU A 50 7.73 12.36 -4.54
C LEU A 50 6.32 12.74 -4.97
N GLU A 51 5.78 11.98 -5.91
CA GLU A 51 4.40 12.08 -6.40
C GLU A 51 3.64 10.82 -5.95
N PHE A 52 2.35 10.97 -5.64
CA PHE A 52 1.53 9.89 -5.09
C PHE A 52 0.27 9.73 -5.94
N ALA A 53 -0.04 8.51 -6.33
CA ALA A 53 -1.29 8.17 -7.00
C ALA A 53 -2.08 7.17 -6.14
N ILE A 54 -3.37 7.43 -5.93
CA ILE A 54 -4.26 6.51 -5.21
C ILE A 54 -4.86 5.53 -6.23
N TYR A 55 -4.70 4.23 -5.98
CA TYR A 55 -5.33 3.18 -6.75
C TYR A 55 -6.77 2.94 -6.25
N GLY A 56 -7.72 3.65 -6.87
CA GLY A 56 -9.15 3.36 -6.71
C GLY A 56 -9.55 2.16 -7.55
N LYS A 57 -10.29 1.19 -6.97
CA LYS A 57 -10.87 0.11 -7.77
C LYS A 57 -11.76 0.71 -8.88
N PRO A 58 -11.82 0.13 -10.09
CA PRO A 58 -12.69 0.65 -11.16
C PRO A 58 -14.17 0.76 -10.79
N THR A 59 -14.59 0.02 -9.76
CA THR A 59 -15.95 0.02 -9.20
C THR A 59 -16.16 1.07 -8.10
N GLN A 60 -15.14 1.84 -7.73
CA GLN A 60 -15.29 2.97 -6.83
C GLN A 60 -15.92 4.13 -7.60
N THR A 61 -17.21 3.99 -7.82
CA THR A 61 -18.07 5.14 -8.04
C THR A 61 -18.08 5.91 -6.72
N ASP A 62 -17.52 7.13 -6.68
CA ASP A 62 -17.63 8.09 -5.56
C ASP A 62 -19.09 8.55 -5.33
N ILE A 63 -20.06 7.66 -5.60
CA ILE A 63 -21.48 7.84 -5.41
C ILE A 63 -21.74 7.79 -3.92
N ILE A 64 -22.09 8.94 -3.37
CA ILE A 64 -22.73 9.05 -2.06
C ILE A 64 -24.16 8.53 -2.23
N ILE A 65 -24.64 7.70 -1.29
CA ILE A 65 -26.03 7.25 -1.30
C ILE A 65 -26.93 8.50 -1.13
N PRO A 66 -27.76 8.87 -2.13
CA PRO A 66 -28.55 10.08 -2.06
C PRO A 66 -29.63 9.94 -0.99
N ASN A 67 -30.02 11.05 -0.33
CA ASN A 67 -31.08 11.06 0.69
C ASN A 67 -32.45 10.54 0.18
N SER A 68 -32.65 10.55 -1.13
CA SER A 68 -33.84 10.02 -1.79
C SER A 68 -33.75 8.54 -2.16
N SER A 69 -32.68 7.84 -1.78
CA SER A 69 -32.57 6.40 -2.00
C SER A 69 -33.59 5.68 -1.09
N CYS A 70 -33.95 4.46 -1.46
CA CYS A 70 -35.00 3.68 -0.79
C CYS A 70 -34.48 3.10 0.54
N HIS A 71 -34.01 3.96 1.45
CA HIS A 71 -33.57 3.56 2.78
C HIS A 71 -34.80 3.30 3.66
N PRO A 72 -34.81 2.23 4.47
CA PRO A 72 -35.86 2.04 5.46
C PRO A 72 -35.85 3.21 6.45
N HIS A 73 -37.04 3.64 6.87
CA HIS A 73 -37.18 4.71 7.85
C HIS A 73 -36.47 4.30 9.15
N GLU A 74 -35.55 5.14 9.63
CA GLU A 74 -34.88 4.93 10.91
C GLU A 74 -35.92 4.68 12.02
N HIS A 75 -35.76 3.58 12.74
CA HIS A 75 -36.59 3.25 13.89
C HIS A 75 -36.35 4.28 14.99
N LYS A 76 -37.42 4.88 15.52
CA LYS A 76 -37.38 5.72 16.72
C LYS A 76 -37.17 4.90 17.99
#